data_AF-B7JC96-F1
#
_entry.id   AF-B7JC96-F1
#
_cell.length_a   1.000
_cell.length_b   1.000
_cell.length_c   1.000
_cell.angle_alpha   90.00
_cell.angle_beta   90.00
_cell.angle_gamma   90.00
#
_symmetry.space_group_name_H-M   'P 1'
#
loop_
_entity.id
_entity.type
_entity.pdbx_description
1 polymer ?
#
loop_
_entity_poly.entity_id
_entity_poly.type
_entity_poly.pdbx_seq_one_letter_code
_entity_poly.pdbx_strand_id
1 'polypeptide(L)'
;MSRNWVAVASADRVAYYSPTVEFGGKNKFQAFTAIGIVEQGEPYQVTLGGGFQPYRRDVCWLPAEAASIRPILGMLEFSAGKQNWGYQFRFGIFVFRPIDTGVTDQTREIQKP
;
A
#
# COMPACT_ATOMS: atom_id res chain seq x y z
N MET A 1 24.08 13.57 -2.53
CA MET A 1 23.39 12.29 -2.79
C MET A 1 22.23 12.18 -1.80
N SER A 2 21.03 12.55 -2.25
CA SER A 2 19.89 12.95 -1.41
C SER A 2 18.91 11.81 -1.10
N ARG A 3 18.84 11.45 0.19
CA ARG A 3 17.63 11.29 1.02
C ARG A 3 16.45 10.46 0.45
N ASN A 4 16.54 9.12 0.55
CA ASN A 4 15.42 8.19 0.30
C ASN A 4 14.71 7.67 1.57
N TRP A 5 15.01 8.21 2.76
CA TRP A 5 14.50 7.69 4.04
C TRP A 5 13.21 8.39 4.53
N VAL A 6 12.62 9.29 3.72
CA VAL A 6 11.39 10.04 4.01
C VAL A 6 10.32 9.68 2.97
N ALA A 7 9.92 8.41 2.89
CA ALA A 7 8.84 8.02 1.96
C ALA A 7 7.47 7.91 2.63
N VAL A 8 7.44 7.71 3.95
CA VAL A 8 6.21 7.54 4.72
C VAL A 8 6.21 8.57 5.84
N ALA A 9 5.40 9.60 5.67
CA ALA A 9 5.21 10.72 6.57
C ALA A 9 3.88 10.62 7.33
N SER A 10 3.74 11.39 8.40
CA SER A 10 2.47 11.53 9.11
C SER A 10 1.36 11.93 8.14
N ALA A 11 0.17 11.37 8.35
CA ALA A 11 -1.02 11.54 7.51
C ALA A 11 -0.96 10.88 6.10
N ASP A 12 0.14 10.23 5.73
CA ASP A 12 0.14 9.39 4.53
C ASP A 12 -0.86 8.22 4.68
N ARG A 13 -1.48 7.85 3.56
CA ARG A 13 -2.33 6.66 3.48
C ARG A 13 -1.50 5.47 3.07
N VAL A 14 -1.66 4.37 3.78
CA VAL A 14 -0.97 3.11 3.50
C VAL A 14 -1.98 2.00 3.22
N ALA A 15 -1.61 1.08 2.35
CA ALA A 15 -2.35 -0.14 2.09
C ALA A 15 -1.42 -1.35 2.26
N TYR A 16 -1.86 -2.35 3.00
CA TYR A 16 -1.13 -3.60 3.17
C TYR A 16 -1.53 -4.58 2.07
N TYR A 17 -0.54 -5.13 1.37
CA TYR A 17 -0.77 -6.09 0.28
C TYR A 17 -0.38 -7.50 0.72
N SER A 18 -1.31 -8.44 0.59
CA SER A 18 -1.08 -9.85 0.84
C SER A 18 -0.97 -10.59 -0.49
N PRO A 19 0.23 -11.07 -0.90
CA PRO A 19 0.39 -11.80 -2.14
C PRO A 19 -0.28 -13.18 -2.09
N THR A 20 -0.32 -13.78 -0.91
CA THR A 20 -0.80 -15.13 -0.63
C THR A 20 -1.75 -15.13 0.57
N VAL A 21 -2.59 -16.16 0.68
CA VAL A 21 -3.56 -16.31 1.78
C VAL A 21 -2.82 -16.52 3.10
N GLU A 22 -1.76 -17.32 3.04
CA GLU A 22 -0.91 -17.65 4.17
C GLU A 22 0.51 -17.15 3.91
N PHE A 23 1.21 -16.77 4.98
CA PHE A 23 2.60 -16.34 4.89
C PHE A 23 3.48 -17.48 4.37
N GLY A 24 4.26 -17.22 3.31
CA GLY A 24 5.09 -18.23 2.66
C GLY A 24 4.33 -19.29 1.84
N GLY A 25 2.99 -19.22 1.82
CA GLY A 25 2.15 -20.15 1.07
C GLY A 25 2.23 -19.96 -0.44
N LYS A 26 1.60 -20.88 -1.20
CA LYS A 26 1.51 -20.80 -2.66
C LYS A 26 0.15 -20.32 -3.17
N ASN A 27 -0.86 -20.34 -2.29
CA ASN A 27 -2.22 -19.95 -2.62
C ASN A 27 -2.29 -18.43 -2.78
N LYS A 28 -2.50 -17.96 -4.02
CA LYS A 28 -2.57 -16.53 -4.34
C LYS A 28 -3.76 -15.89 -3.66
N PHE A 29 -3.51 -14.75 -3.02
CA PHE A 29 -4.57 -13.87 -2.52
C PHE A 29 -4.61 -12.58 -3.35
N GLN A 30 -3.45 -11.95 -3.54
CA GLN A 30 -3.29 -10.76 -4.37
C GLN A 30 -4.31 -9.67 -4.03
N ALA A 31 -4.43 -9.38 -2.74
CA ALA A 31 -5.42 -8.47 -2.20
C ALA A 31 -4.76 -7.40 -1.33
N PHE A 32 -5.35 -6.21 -1.32
CA PHE A 32 -5.15 -5.27 -0.23
C PHE A 32 -6.01 -5.74 0.95
N THR A 33 -5.38 -5.95 2.10
CA THR A 33 -6.00 -6.58 3.27
C THR A 33 -6.15 -5.65 4.46
N ALA A 34 -5.47 -4.51 4.43
CA ALA A 34 -5.62 -3.45 5.41
C ALA A 34 -5.34 -2.10 4.75
N ILE A 35 -5.98 -1.05 5.26
CA ILE A 35 -5.66 0.34 4.93
C ILE A 35 -5.59 1.16 6.22
N GLY A 36 -4.75 2.18 6.22
CA GLY A 36 -4.54 3.00 7.41
C GLY A 36 -3.95 4.37 7.09
N ILE A 37 -3.89 5.18 8.14
CA ILE A 37 -3.30 6.52 8.11
C ILE A 37 -2.10 6.50 9.05
N VAL A 38 -0.94 6.95 8.57
CA VAL A 38 0.28 7.03 9.38
C VAL A 38 0.08 8.07 10.47
N GLU A 39 0.35 7.68 11.71
CA GLU A 39 0.21 8.56 12.86
C GLU A 39 1.34 9.59 12.93
N GLN A 40 1.14 10.61 13.76
CA GLN A 40 2.19 11.57 14.06
C GLN A 40 3.34 10.90 14.82
N GLY A 41 4.56 11.37 14.60
CA GLY A 41 5.76 10.88 15.27
C GLY A 41 6.94 10.77 14.31
N GLU A 42 8.08 10.30 14.79
CA GLU A 42 9.26 9.97 13.97
C GLU A 42 9.37 8.45 13.77
N PRO A 43 10.02 7.97 12.70
CA PRO A 43 10.29 6.54 12.57
C PRO A 43 11.14 6.07 13.75
N TYR A 44 10.81 4.92 14.31
CA TYR A 44 11.52 4.35 15.45
C TYR A 44 11.94 2.91 15.17
N GLN A 45 12.97 2.42 15.87
CA GLN A 45 13.45 1.04 15.73
C GLN A 45 12.96 0.17 16.88
N VAL A 46 12.66 -1.10 16.59
CA VAL A 46 12.32 -2.10 17.61
C VAL A 46 13.30 -3.24 17.54
N THR A 47 13.89 -3.62 18.67
CA THR A 47 14.78 -4.79 18.76
C THR A 47 13.96 -6.07 18.74
N LEU A 48 14.16 -6.90 17.71
CA LEU A 48 13.50 -8.21 17.57
C LEU A 48 14.43 -9.40 17.91
N GLY A 49 15.63 -9.13 18.43
CA GLY A 49 16.67 -10.13 18.73
C GLY A 49 17.68 -10.29 17.60
N GLY A 50 18.84 -10.91 17.89
CA GLY A 50 19.88 -11.19 16.88
C GLY A 50 20.50 -9.96 16.22
N GLY A 51 20.43 -8.78 16.87
CA GLY A 51 20.90 -7.51 16.29
C GLY A 51 19.96 -6.93 15.22
N PHE A 52 18.79 -7.53 14.98
CA PHE A 52 17.82 -7.04 14.01
C PHE A 52 16.93 -5.94 14.62
N GLN A 53 17.04 -4.73 14.06
CA GLN A 53 16.35 -3.52 14.54
C GLN A 53 15.63 -2.80 13.38
N PRO A 54 14.52 -3.36 12.86
CA PRO A 54 13.76 -2.73 11.79
C PRO A 54 13.12 -1.42 12.23
N TYR A 55 13.10 -0.45 11.31
CA TYR A 55 12.34 0.78 11.46
C TYR A 55 10.84 0.51 11.36
N ARG A 56 10.06 1.28 12.11
CA ARG A 56 8.60 1.24 12.19
C ARG A 56 8.01 2.65 12.21
N ARG A 57 6.73 2.70 11.85
CA ARG A 57 5.84 3.85 11.94
C ARG A 57 4.54 3.34 12.54
N ASP A 58 3.93 4.14 13.42
CA ASP A 58 2.60 3.84 13.92
C ASP A 58 1.56 4.20 12.85
N VAL A 59 0.53 3.36 12.75
CA VAL A 59 -0.53 3.48 11.75
C VAL A 59 -1.85 3.28 12.46
N CYS A 60 -2.73 4.27 12.32
CA CYS A 60 -4.13 4.15 12.68
C CYS A 60 -4.84 3.35 11.59
N TRP A 61 -5.09 2.07 11.87
CA TRP A 61 -5.76 1.15 10.95
C TRP A 61 -7.26 1.42 10.90
N LEU A 62 -7.81 1.45 9.69
CA LEU A 62 -9.23 1.67 9.45
C LEU A 62 -9.94 0.32 9.26
N PRO A 63 -11.25 0.22 9.56
CA PRO A 63 -12.05 -0.93 9.17
C PRO A 63 -11.92 -1.18 7.66
N ALA A 64 -11.52 -2.39 7.29
CA ALA A 64 -11.26 -2.76 5.91
C ALA A 64 -11.62 -4.22 5.67
N GLU A 65 -12.20 -4.49 4.51
CA GLU A 65 -12.33 -5.84 3.97
C GLU A 65 -11.25 -6.08 2.92
N ALA A 66 -10.87 -7.34 2.74
CA ALA A 66 -9.88 -7.68 1.73
C ALA A 66 -10.42 -7.40 0.31
N ALA A 67 -9.68 -6.62 -0.46
CA ALA A 67 -10.03 -6.24 -1.83
C ALA A 67 -8.99 -6.75 -2.83
N SER A 68 -9.42 -7.54 -3.81
CA SER A 68 -8.55 -8.00 -4.89
C SER A 68 -7.96 -6.82 -5.65
N ILE A 69 -6.66 -6.83 -5.92
CA ILE A 69 -6.00 -5.78 -6.73
C ILE A 69 -6.35 -5.87 -8.21
N ARG A 70 -6.81 -7.05 -8.68
CA ARG A 70 -6.97 -7.36 -10.11
C ARG A 70 -7.83 -6.36 -10.88
N PRO A 71 -9.00 -5.91 -10.38
CA PRO A 71 -9.86 -4.97 -11.10
C PRO A 71 -9.20 -3.61 -11.36
N ILE A 72 -8.23 -3.21 -10.54
CA ILE A 72 -7.59 -1.88 -10.59
C ILE A 72 -6.16 -1.91 -11.16
N LEU A 73 -5.62 -3.06 -11.56
CA LEU A 73 -4.26 -3.16 -12.10
C LEU A 73 -4.03 -2.25 -13.32
N GLY A 74 -5.05 -2.02 -14.14
CA GLY A 74 -4.98 -1.11 -15.29
C GLY A 74 -4.94 0.37 -14.90
N MET A 75 -5.26 0.71 -13.65
CA MET A 75 -5.41 2.08 -13.16
C MET A 75 -4.22 2.54 -12.30
N LEU A 76 -3.24 1.69 -12.00
CA LEU A 76 -2.11 2.04 -11.14
C LEU A 76 -0.81 2.12 -11.94
N GLU A 77 -0.01 3.16 -11.72
CA GLU A 77 1.20 3.45 -12.51
C GLU A 77 2.24 2.31 -12.48
N PHE A 78 2.30 1.59 -11.36
CA PHE A 78 3.27 0.52 -11.18
C PHE A 78 2.85 -0.78 -11.88
N SER A 79 1.58 -0.93 -12.27
CA SER A 79 1.04 -2.18 -12.81
C SER A 79 0.48 -2.08 -14.23
N ALA A 80 -0.01 -0.92 -14.68
CA ALA A 80 -0.65 -0.84 -15.99
C ALA A 80 0.33 -1.18 -17.13
N GLY A 81 -0.11 -2.04 -18.04
CA GLY A 81 0.69 -2.52 -19.17
C GLY A 81 1.88 -3.42 -18.79
N LYS A 82 2.06 -3.80 -17.52
CA LYS A 82 3.22 -4.56 -17.04
C LYS A 82 2.84 -5.99 -16.66
N GLN A 83 3.42 -6.97 -17.33
CA GLN A 83 3.19 -8.39 -17.02
C GLN A 83 3.71 -8.79 -15.63
N ASN A 84 4.85 -8.22 -15.22
CA ASN A 84 5.52 -8.52 -13.94
C ASN A 84 5.24 -7.44 -12.87
N TRP A 85 4.03 -6.89 -12.84
CA TRP A 85 3.63 -5.83 -11.90
C TRP A 85 3.89 -6.19 -10.43
N GLY A 86 3.77 -7.47 -10.07
CA GLY A 86 3.99 -7.96 -8.71
C GLY A 86 5.43 -7.83 -8.20
N TYR A 87 6.40 -7.60 -9.09
CA TYR A 87 7.82 -7.49 -8.73
C TYR A 87 8.11 -6.33 -7.77
N GLN A 88 7.38 -5.22 -7.87
CA GLN A 88 7.57 -4.04 -7.02
C GLN A 88 7.37 -4.35 -5.52
N PHE A 89 6.44 -5.25 -5.18
CA PHE A 89 6.18 -5.63 -3.78
C PHE A 89 7.33 -6.37 -3.10
N ARG A 90 8.34 -6.86 -3.85
CA ARG A 90 9.52 -7.51 -3.24
C ARG A 90 10.42 -6.54 -2.48
N PHE A 91 10.31 -5.25 -2.74
CA PHE A 91 11.12 -4.23 -2.09
C PHE A 91 10.49 -3.69 -0.79
N GLY A 92 9.37 -4.28 -0.36
CA GLY A 92 8.66 -3.89 0.85
C GLY A 92 7.72 -2.73 0.58
N ILE A 93 8.19 -1.50 0.79
CA ILE A 93 7.37 -0.29 0.74
C ILE A 93 7.71 0.52 -0.51
N PHE A 94 6.69 0.95 -1.24
CA PHE A 94 6.82 1.91 -2.33
C PHE A 94 5.57 2.77 -2.44
N VAL A 95 5.74 3.98 -2.96
CA VAL A 95 4.64 4.89 -3.26
C VAL A 95 4.14 4.60 -4.67
N PHE A 96 2.83 4.65 -4.85
CA PHE A 96 2.22 4.59 -6.16
C PHE A 96 1.10 5.61 -6.30
N ARG A 97 0.77 5.95 -7.55
CA ARG A 97 -0.34 6.82 -7.92
C ARG A 97 -1.33 6.09 -8.82
N PRO A 98 -2.60 6.51 -8.81
CA PRO A 98 -3.50 6.25 -9.92
C PRO A 98 -2.91 6.85 -11.20
N ILE A 99 -3.09 6.16 -12.32
CA ILE A 99 -2.85 6.73 -13.63
C ILE A 99 -3.92 7.78 -13.88
N ASP A 100 -3.48 8.96 -14.29
CA ASP A 100 -4.38 9.98 -14.80
C ASP A 100 -4.93 9.51 -16.16
N THR A 101 -6.19 9.08 -16.17
CA THR A 101 -6.88 8.67 -17.40
C THR A 101 -7.53 9.84 -18.13
N GLY A 102 -7.30 11.10 -17.71
CA GLY A 102 -7.89 12.29 -18.32
C GLY A 102 -9.41 12.41 -18.13
N VAL A 103 -9.99 11.61 -17.25
CA VAL A 103 -11.41 11.74 -16.86
C VAL A 103 -11.46 12.68 -15.66
N THR A 104 -11.72 13.95 -15.92
CA THR A 104 -12.12 14.91 -14.90
C THR A 104 -13.43 14.43 -14.28
N ASP A 105 -13.42 14.21 -12.97
CA ASP A 105 -14.57 13.77 -12.19
C ASP A 105 -15.75 14.76 -12.33
N GLN A 106 -16.65 14.45 -13.25
CA GLN A 106 -18.02 14.94 -13.22
C GLN A 106 -18.94 13.75 -13.01
N THR A 107 -19.03 13.22 -11.78
CA THR A 107 -20.20 12.43 -11.39
C THR A 107 -20.58 12.67 -9.94
N ARG A 108 -21.49 13.64 -9.80
CA ARG A 108 -22.80 13.53 -9.13
C ARG A 108 -22.82 12.91 -7.73
N GLU A 109 -23.03 13.82 -6.78
CA GLU A 109 -24.12 13.77 -5.80
C GLU A 109 -25.17 12.68 -6.09
N ILE A 110 -25.09 11.57 -5.36
CA ILE A 110 -26.17 10.59 -5.24
C ILE A 110 -26.93 10.96 -3.98
N GLN A 111 -28.15 11.46 -4.19
CA GLN A 111 -29.19 11.65 -3.19
C GLN A 111 -29.27 10.47 -2.23
N LYS A 112 -29.24 10.77 -0.93
CA LYS A 112 -29.88 9.91 0.08
C LYS A 112 -31.39 10.18 0.07
N PRO A 113 -32.23 9.18 0.37
CA PRO A 113 -33.67 9.38 0.56
C PRO A 113 -33.97 10.35 1.70
#